data_AF-N9RLZ0-F1
#
_entry.id   AF-N9RLZ0-F1
#
_cell.length_a   1.000
_cell.length_b   1.000
_cell.length_c   1.000
_cell.angle_alpha   90.00
_cell.angle_beta   90.00
_cell.angle_gamma   90.00
#
_symmetry.space_group_name_H-M   'P 1'
#
loop_
_entity.id
_entity.type
_entity.pdbx_description
1 polymer ?
#
loop_
_entity_poly.entity_id
_entity_poly.type
_entity_poly.pdbx_seq_one_letter_code
_entity_poly.pdbx_strand_id
1 'polypeptide(L)'
;SKNAQSVSDALGGGSTVNPDGTVTAPNYTVNGDSINNVGDAITALDKGWNLQSNGENAGAVKAGDTVDIGTADGEENLQVAKEGNDIKYSLNRDLKVDSVTAGDTVINNDGMTITGGPSVTKSGIDAAGNKVTNVADGTEASDAVNKGQLDKAGQDLTDKGFGLTAQDGTTVQKKLGEAVDVVGAD
;
A
#
# COMPACT_ATOMS: atom_id res chain seq x y z
N SER A 1 22.80 -58.02 36.05
CA SER A 1 23.77 -58.72 35.17
C SER A 1 24.32 -57.72 34.14
N LYS A 2 25.45 -58.00 33.46
CA LYS A 2 25.95 -57.11 32.39
C LYS A 2 24.89 -56.87 31.29
N ASN A 3 24.02 -57.85 31.03
CA ASN A 3 22.93 -57.75 30.06
C ASN A 3 21.83 -56.77 30.51
N ALA A 4 21.43 -56.81 31.79
CA ALA A 4 20.44 -55.86 32.33
C ALA A 4 21.00 -54.42 32.31
N GLN A 5 22.28 -54.26 32.63
CA GLN A 5 22.94 -52.95 32.55
C GLN A 5 22.97 -52.44 31.10
N SER A 6 23.34 -53.28 30.13
CA SER A 6 23.33 -52.86 28.72
C SER A 6 21.93 -52.50 28.22
N VAL A 7 20.87 -53.14 28.71
CA VAL A 7 19.48 -52.77 28.38
C VAL A 7 19.11 -51.42 29.00
N SER A 8 19.42 -51.22 30.29
CA SER A 8 19.20 -49.94 30.99
C SER A 8 19.91 -48.78 30.28
N ASP A 9 21.18 -48.98 29.89
CA ASP A 9 21.98 -48.00 29.19
C ASP A 9 21.41 -47.71 27.79
N ALA A 10 20.92 -48.73 27.09
CA ALA A 10 20.30 -48.59 25.77
C ALA A 10 18.94 -47.86 25.81
N LEU A 11 18.15 -48.03 26.88
CA LEU A 11 16.90 -47.29 27.09
C LEU A 11 17.17 -45.83 27.47
N GLY A 12 18.20 -45.56 28.27
CA GLY A 12 18.50 -44.21 28.74
C GLY A 12 17.36 -43.65 29.60
N GLY A 13 17.08 -42.34 29.48
CA GLY A 13 15.97 -41.69 30.19
C GLY A 13 16.02 -41.83 31.71
N GLY A 14 17.21 -42.03 32.29
CA GLY A 14 17.37 -42.28 33.74
C GLY A 14 17.05 -43.70 34.20
N SER A 15 16.87 -44.67 33.29
CA SER A 15 16.72 -46.08 33.65
C SER A 15 17.94 -46.59 34.42
N THR A 16 17.71 -47.48 35.37
CA THR A 16 18.72 -48.10 36.23
C THR A 16 18.43 -49.59 36.43
N VAL A 17 19.47 -50.37 36.76
CA VAL A 17 19.31 -51.77 37.17
C VAL A 17 19.09 -51.82 38.69
N ASN A 18 17.96 -52.38 39.11
CA ASN A 18 17.65 -52.60 40.52
C ASN A 18 18.49 -53.76 41.10
N PRO A 19 18.66 -53.82 42.44
CA PRO A 19 19.35 -54.93 43.10
C PRO A 19 18.76 -56.33 42.80
N ASP A 20 17.46 -56.41 42.50
CA ASP A 20 16.76 -57.65 42.12
C ASP A 20 17.00 -58.07 40.64
N GLY A 21 17.75 -57.26 39.88
CA GLY A 21 18.09 -57.50 38.49
C GLY A 21 17.07 -56.97 37.47
N THR A 22 15.95 -56.39 37.90
CA THR A 22 15.01 -55.69 37.02
C THR A 22 15.59 -54.36 36.54
N VAL A 23 15.05 -53.81 35.45
CA VAL A 23 15.41 -52.48 34.91
C VAL A 23 14.26 -51.53 35.21
N THR A 24 14.53 -50.38 35.83
CA THR A 24 13.53 -49.32 36.02
C THR A 24 13.13 -48.73 34.68
N ALA A 25 11.86 -48.32 34.55
CA ALA A 25 11.38 -47.70 33.33
C ALA A 25 12.16 -46.40 33.05
N PRO A 26 12.45 -46.06 31.79
CA PRO A 26 12.96 -44.75 31.45
C PRO A 26 11.93 -43.67 31.82
N ASN A 27 12.36 -42.42 31.81
CA ASN A 27 11.51 -41.25 31.91
C ASN A 27 11.97 -40.22 30.87
N TYR A 28 11.31 -40.21 29.71
CA TYR A 28 11.52 -39.23 28.66
C TYR A 28 10.59 -38.04 28.87
N THR A 29 11.01 -36.87 28.38
CA THR A 29 10.13 -35.71 28.24
C THR A 29 9.89 -35.46 26.75
N VAL A 30 8.68 -35.70 26.27
CA VAL A 30 8.29 -35.54 24.86
C VAL A 30 7.06 -34.67 24.80
N ASN A 31 7.10 -33.58 24.02
CA ASN A 31 6.01 -32.61 23.90
C ASN A 31 5.51 -32.05 25.26
N GLY A 32 6.39 -32.03 26.27
CA GLY A 32 6.05 -31.60 27.63
C GLY A 32 5.53 -32.69 28.56
N ASP A 33 5.22 -33.89 28.05
CA ASP A 33 4.71 -35.02 28.81
C ASP A 33 5.84 -35.97 29.27
N SER A 34 5.66 -36.57 30.46
CA SER A 34 6.53 -37.63 30.98
C SER A 34 6.11 -38.98 30.42
N ILE A 35 7.01 -39.65 29.69
CA ILE A 35 6.73 -40.90 29.00
C ILE A 35 7.76 -41.95 29.41
N ASN A 36 7.29 -43.13 29.83
CA ASN A 36 8.13 -44.12 30.50
C ASN A 36 8.49 -45.36 29.67
N ASN A 37 8.26 -45.32 28.36
CA ASN A 37 8.68 -46.36 27.43
C ASN A 37 8.92 -45.80 26.03
N VAL A 38 9.69 -46.53 25.22
CA VAL A 38 10.13 -46.09 23.88
C VAL A 38 8.97 -46.01 22.88
N GLY A 39 8.03 -46.97 22.93
CA GLY A 39 6.92 -47.02 21.96
C GLY A 39 5.99 -45.82 22.07
N ASP A 40 5.64 -45.45 23.30
CA ASP A 40 4.81 -44.26 23.56
C ASP A 40 5.56 -42.98 23.23
N ALA A 41 6.87 -42.92 23.48
CA ALA A 41 7.68 -41.75 23.16
C ALA A 41 7.73 -41.51 21.64
N ILE A 42 7.91 -42.57 20.85
CA ILE A 42 7.86 -42.51 19.39
C ILE A 42 6.45 -42.13 18.92
N THR A 43 5.41 -42.72 19.51
CA THR A 43 4.01 -42.40 19.17
C THR A 43 3.69 -40.93 19.47
N ALA A 44 4.21 -40.38 20.56
CA ALA A 44 4.03 -38.97 20.89
C ALA A 44 4.75 -38.03 19.91
N LEU A 45 5.96 -38.39 19.46
CA LEU A 45 6.67 -37.64 18.41
C LEU A 45 5.97 -37.75 17.04
N ASP A 46 5.41 -38.92 16.69
CA ASP A 46 4.71 -39.15 15.42
C ASP A 46 3.42 -38.31 15.27
N LYS A 47 2.88 -37.80 16.39
CA LYS A 47 1.78 -36.82 16.34
C LYS A 47 2.19 -35.51 15.67
N GLY A 48 3.49 -35.16 15.69
CA GLY A 48 4.00 -33.92 15.12
C GLY A 48 3.47 -32.68 15.86
N TRP A 49 3.33 -31.59 15.12
CA TRP A 49 2.75 -30.33 15.59
C TRP A 49 1.65 -29.87 14.64
N ASN A 50 0.62 -29.18 15.12
CA ASN A 50 -0.47 -28.72 14.27
C ASN A 50 -0.14 -27.35 13.66
N LEU A 51 -0.25 -27.25 12.33
CA LEU A 51 -0.22 -25.99 11.59
C LEU A 51 -1.65 -25.57 11.24
N GLN A 52 -1.97 -24.30 11.43
CA GLN A 52 -3.21 -23.67 10.98
C GLN A 52 -2.91 -22.25 10.49
N SER A 53 -3.74 -21.73 9.58
CA SER A 53 -3.61 -20.36 9.08
C SER A 53 -4.93 -19.63 9.29
N ASN A 54 -4.88 -18.42 9.86
CA ASN A 54 -6.05 -17.60 10.19
C ASN A 54 -7.14 -18.32 11.01
N GLY A 55 -6.73 -19.27 11.86
CA GLY A 55 -7.65 -20.06 12.70
C GLY A 55 -8.34 -21.23 11.98
N GLU A 56 -7.98 -21.51 10.72
CA GLU A 56 -8.63 -22.51 9.87
C GLU A 56 -7.67 -23.63 9.41
N ASN A 57 -8.25 -24.74 8.94
CA ASN A 57 -7.56 -25.87 8.29
C ASN A 57 -6.41 -26.49 9.12
N ALA A 58 -6.64 -26.73 10.42
CA ALA A 58 -5.65 -27.37 11.28
C ALA A 58 -5.25 -28.75 10.74
N GLY A 59 -3.94 -28.96 10.56
CA GLY A 59 -3.37 -30.22 10.12
C GLY A 59 -2.04 -30.51 10.84
N ALA A 60 -1.80 -31.78 11.18
CA ALA A 60 -0.53 -32.19 11.77
C ALA A 60 0.58 -32.16 10.72
N VAL A 61 1.70 -31.55 11.08
CA VAL A 61 2.99 -31.60 10.38
C VAL A 61 3.86 -32.57 11.17
N LYS A 62 4.13 -33.72 10.56
CA LYS A 62 4.92 -34.80 11.13
C LYS A 62 6.39 -34.69 10.80
N ALA A 63 7.21 -35.51 11.46
CA ALA A 63 8.62 -35.62 11.13
C ALA A 63 8.78 -36.11 9.67
N GLY A 64 9.52 -35.33 8.86
CA GLY A 64 9.75 -35.60 7.45
C GLY A 64 8.82 -34.83 6.50
N ASP A 65 7.74 -34.22 7.01
CA ASP A 65 6.88 -33.37 6.19
C ASP A 65 7.61 -32.08 5.80
N THR A 66 7.26 -31.54 4.63
CA THR A 66 7.65 -30.19 4.23
C THR A 66 6.48 -29.25 4.39
N VAL A 67 6.72 -28.14 5.10
CA VAL A 67 5.81 -27.00 5.13
C VAL A 67 6.31 -26.00 4.11
N ASP A 68 5.49 -25.73 3.10
CA ASP A 68 5.75 -24.63 2.17
C ASP A 68 5.21 -23.32 2.74
N ILE A 69 6.03 -22.28 2.70
CA ILE A 69 5.69 -20.94 3.18
C ILE A 69 5.97 -19.99 2.02
N GLY A 70 4.91 -19.63 1.30
CA GLY A 70 4.96 -18.81 0.10
C GLY A 70 3.78 -17.84 0.00
N THR A 71 3.56 -17.32 -1.20
CA THR A 71 2.41 -16.48 -1.53
C THR A 71 1.29 -17.30 -2.15
N ALA A 72 0.08 -16.73 -2.22
CA ALA A 72 -1.01 -17.32 -2.99
C ALA A 72 -0.68 -17.36 -4.49
N ASP A 73 -1.33 -18.28 -5.21
CA ASP A 73 -1.20 -18.38 -6.67
C ASP A 73 -1.56 -17.07 -7.35
N GLY A 74 -0.65 -16.56 -8.18
CA GLY A 74 -0.83 -15.32 -8.94
C GLY A 74 -0.66 -14.02 -8.13
N GLU A 75 -0.24 -14.09 -6.86
CA GLU A 75 0.14 -12.91 -6.09
C GLU A 75 1.37 -12.23 -6.71
N GLU A 76 1.25 -10.93 -7.01
CA GLU A 76 2.28 -10.14 -7.70
C GLU A 76 2.87 -9.04 -6.81
N ASN A 77 2.38 -8.83 -5.59
CA ASN A 77 2.80 -7.73 -4.71
C ASN A 77 3.70 -8.17 -3.56
N LEU A 78 3.52 -9.38 -3.06
CA LEU A 78 4.32 -9.93 -1.96
C LEU A 78 5.44 -10.81 -2.50
N GLN A 79 6.61 -10.71 -1.86
CA GLN A 79 7.71 -11.65 -2.05
C GLN A 79 7.99 -12.37 -0.74
N VAL A 80 8.20 -13.68 -0.84
CA VAL A 80 8.68 -14.51 0.27
C VAL A 80 9.99 -15.17 -0.15
N ALA A 81 11.02 -15.04 0.68
CA ALA A 81 12.32 -15.65 0.46
C ALA A 81 12.79 -16.39 1.71
N LYS A 82 13.42 -17.54 1.53
CA LYS A 82 14.09 -18.27 2.59
C LYS A 82 15.59 -18.05 2.52
N GLU A 83 16.18 -17.60 3.62
CA GLU A 83 17.62 -17.45 3.77
C GLU A 83 18.07 -18.13 5.07
N GLY A 84 18.76 -19.27 4.96
CA GLY A 84 19.11 -20.06 6.13
C GLY A 84 17.84 -20.49 6.89
N ASN A 85 17.70 -20.10 8.15
CA ASN A 85 16.53 -20.38 8.98
C ASN A 85 15.49 -19.26 9.00
N ASP A 86 15.74 -18.16 8.28
CA ASP A 86 14.83 -17.02 8.24
C ASP A 86 13.90 -17.09 7.04
N ILE A 87 12.63 -16.72 7.26
CA ILE A 87 11.68 -16.41 6.21
C ILE A 87 11.53 -14.89 6.16
N LYS A 88 11.86 -14.30 5.02
CA LYS A 88 11.79 -12.86 4.79
C LYS A 88 10.58 -12.54 3.92
N TYR A 89 9.83 -11.55 4.35
CA TYR A 89 8.73 -10.97 3.59
C TYR A 89 9.11 -9.58 3.11
N SER A 90 8.76 -9.27 1.87
CA SER A 90 8.88 -7.91 1.35
C SER A 90 7.77 -7.63 0.36
N LEU A 91 7.59 -6.34 0.04
CA LEU A 91 6.72 -5.91 -1.03
C LEU A 91 7.53 -5.66 -2.29
N ASN A 92 6.95 -5.96 -3.44
CA ASN A 92 7.43 -5.43 -4.71
C ASN A 92 7.42 -3.91 -4.69
N ARG A 93 8.36 -3.31 -5.44
CA ARG A 93 8.44 -1.84 -5.54
C ARG A 93 7.31 -1.30 -6.40
N ASP A 94 6.97 -2.05 -7.44
CA ASP A 94 5.78 -1.84 -8.26
C ASP A 94 4.65 -2.69 -7.70
N LEU A 95 3.54 -2.04 -7.35
CA LEU A 95 2.37 -2.70 -6.79
C LEU A 95 1.21 -2.65 -7.79
N LYS A 96 0.55 -3.79 -7.95
CA LYS A 96 -0.66 -3.94 -8.73
C LYS A 96 -1.83 -4.10 -7.77
N VAL A 97 -2.61 -3.02 -7.65
CA VAL A 97 -3.73 -2.91 -6.71
C VAL A 97 -4.91 -2.25 -7.42
N ASP A 98 -6.13 -2.57 -6.97
CA ASP A 98 -7.34 -1.93 -7.49
C ASP A 98 -7.53 -0.52 -6.94
N SER A 99 -7.14 -0.30 -5.67
CA SER A 99 -7.27 0.99 -5.01
C SER A 99 -6.30 1.16 -3.84
N VAL A 100 -5.94 2.40 -3.56
CA VAL A 100 -5.25 2.84 -2.34
C VAL A 100 -6.11 3.92 -1.66
N THR A 101 -6.43 3.71 -0.39
CA THR A 101 -7.11 4.71 0.45
C THR A 101 -6.17 5.18 1.54
N ALA A 102 -5.92 6.48 1.61
CA ALA A 102 -5.05 7.13 2.59
C ALA A 102 -5.77 8.36 3.17
N GLY A 103 -6.39 8.18 4.34
CA GLY A 103 -7.33 9.18 4.87
C GLY A 103 -8.48 9.39 3.89
N ASP A 104 -8.77 10.65 3.57
CA ASP A 104 -9.83 11.02 2.64
C ASP A 104 -9.45 10.88 1.16
N THR A 105 -8.19 10.54 0.86
CA THR A 105 -7.69 10.37 -0.51
C THR A 105 -7.89 8.94 -0.97
N VAL A 106 -8.47 8.78 -2.16
CA VAL A 106 -8.59 7.50 -2.87
C VAL A 106 -7.89 7.62 -4.22
N ILE A 107 -7.00 6.67 -4.52
CA ILE A 107 -6.42 6.44 -5.85
C ILE A 107 -6.91 5.08 -6.33
N ASN A 108 -7.51 5.04 -7.52
CA ASN A 108 -8.05 3.80 -8.10
C ASN A 108 -8.01 3.87 -9.64
N ASN A 109 -8.72 2.93 -10.28
CA ASN A 109 -8.80 2.83 -11.74
C ASN A 109 -9.40 4.06 -12.45
N ASP A 110 -10.05 4.99 -11.74
CA ASP A 110 -10.62 6.22 -12.31
C ASP A 110 -9.72 7.45 -12.13
N GLY A 111 -8.77 7.41 -11.20
CA GLY A 111 -7.83 8.50 -10.89
C GLY A 111 -7.64 8.74 -9.40
N MET A 112 -7.53 10.00 -8.99
CA MET A 112 -7.37 10.44 -7.61
C MET A 112 -8.56 11.32 -7.17
N THR A 113 -9.13 11.04 -6.01
CA THR A 113 -10.20 11.85 -5.40
C THR A 113 -9.88 12.14 -3.94
N ILE A 114 -10.18 13.35 -3.47
CA ILE A 114 -10.19 13.71 -2.05
C ILE A 114 -11.64 13.94 -1.62
N THR A 115 -12.13 13.25 -0.61
CA THR A 115 -13.50 13.42 -0.11
C THR A 115 -13.73 14.86 0.35
N GLY A 116 -14.75 15.52 -0.22
CA GLY A 116 -15.04 16.95 0.04
C GLY A 116 -14.01 17.92 -0.54
N GLY A 117 -13.09 17.44 -1.39
CA GLY A 117 -12.01 18.22 -1.98
C GLY A 117 -11.86 17.97 -3.49
N PRO A 118 -10.73 18.42 -4.07
CA PRO A 118 -10.46 18.27 -5.50
C PRO A 118 -10.37 16.82 -5.97
N SER A 119 -10.53 16.62 -7.27
CA SER A 119 -10.30 15.33 -7.94
C SER A 119 -9.59 15.49 -9.28
N VAL A 120 -8.85 14.45 -9.68
CA VAL A 120 -8.22 14.29 -10.98
C VAL A 120 -8.59 12.90 -11.49
N THR A 121 -9.48 12.82 -12.47
CA THR A 121 -10.02 11.56 -12.97
C THR A 121 -9.97 11.48 -14.49
N LYS A 122 -10.35 10.34 -15.06
CA LYS A 122 -10.55 10.19 -16.52
C LYS A 122 -11.52 11.21 -17.12
N SER A 123 -12.42 11.79 -16.32
CA SER A 123 -13.37 12.82 -16.76
C SER A 123 -12.78 14.24 -16.73
N GLY A 124 -11.58 14.44 -16.17
CA GLY A 124 -10.91 15.72 -16.06
C GLY A 124 -10.53 16.09 -14.63
N ILE A 125 -10.36 17.39 -14.39
CA ILE A 125 -9.96 17.96 -13.10
C ILE A 125 -11.14 18.75 -12.53
N ASP A 126 -11.51 18.46 -11.29
CA ASP A 126 -12.47 19.26 -10.52
C ASP A 126 -11.76 19.89 -9.32
N ALA A 127 -11.81 21.22 -9.23
CA ALA A 127 -11.24 21.97 -8.11
C ALA A 127 -12.14 21.97 -6.85
N ALA A 128 -13.35 21.43 -6.94
CA ALA A 128 -14.35 21.41 -5.87
C ALA A 128 -14.66 22.81 -5.32
N GLY A 129 -14.76 23.80 -6.21
CA GLY A 129 -15.00 25.20 -5.85
C GLY A 129 -13.80 25.93 -5.24
N ASN A 130 -12.64 25.28 -5.12
CA ASN A 130 -11.43 25.93 -4.61
C ASN A 130 -10.75 26.78 -5.70
N LYS A 131 -9.97 27.78 -5.25
CA LYS A 131 -9.09 28.53 -6.15
C LYS A 131 -7.96 27.63 -6.63
N VAL A 132 -7.66 27.69 -7.93
CA VAL A 132 -6.41 27.16 -8.49
C VAL A 132 -5.39 28.30 -8.49
N THR A 133 -4.39 28.21 -7.62
CA THR A 133 -3.37 29.25 -7.42
C THR A 133 -2.09 28.92 -8.18
N ASN A 134 -1.21 29.92 -8.33
CA ASN A 134 0.11 29.78 -8.98
C ASN A 134 0.04 29.31 -10.44
N VAL A 135 -1.01 29.72 -11.16
CA VAL A 135 -1.13 29.53 -12.61
C VAL A 135 -0.31 30.60 -13.30
N ALA A 136 0.75 30.19 -14.01
CA ALA A 136 1.56 31.10 -14.85
C ALA A 136 0.71 31.70 -15.99
N ASP A 137 1.22 32.75 -16.65
CA ASP A 137 0.54 33.31 -17.81
C ASP A 137 0.48 32.27 -18.94
N GLY A 138 -0.73 32.03 -19.46
CA GLY A 138 -0.92 31.17 -20.63
C GLY A 138 -0.43 31.86 -21.90
N THR A 139 0.34 31.15 -22.71
CA THR A 139 0.88 31.67 -23.97
C THR A 139 0.36 30.92 -25.18
N GLU A 140 -0.05 29.67 -25.00
CA GLU A 140 -0.64 28.82 -26.02
C GLU A 140 -2.17 28.86 -25.97
N ALA A 141 -2.82 28.51 -27.09
CA ALA A 141 -4.28 28.62 -27.24
C ALA A 141 -5.08 27.76 -26.24
N SER A 142 -4.48 26.71 -25.69
CA SER A 142 -5.10 25.74 -24.77
C SER A 142 -4.61 25.87 -23.32
N ASP A 143 -3.85 26.91 -23.01
CA ASP A 143 -3.42 27.17 -21.64
C ASP A 143 -4.56 27.77 -20.80
N ALA A 144 -4.53 27.49 -19.50
CA ALA A 144 -5.37 28.22 -18.56
C ALA A 144 -4.88 29.67 -18.44
N VAL A 145 -5.80 30.63 -18.46
CA VAL A 145 -5.49 32.04 -18.20
C VAL A 145 -5.61 32.34 -16.71
N ASN A 146 -4.64 33.07 -16.16
CA ASN A 146 -4.76 33.58 -14.79
C ASN A 146 -5.49 34.93 -14.76
N LYS A 147 -5.83 35.39 -13.55
CA LYS A 147 -6.54 36.67 -13.37
C LYS A 147 -5.75 37.88 -13.88
N GLY A 148 -4.41 37.85 -13.82
CA GLY A 148 -3.56 38.95 -14.27
C GLY A 148 -3.71 39.21 -15.77
N GLN A 149 -3.76 38.16 -16.58
CA GLN A 149 -4.01 38.28 -18.03
C GLN A 149 -5.39 38.85 -18.33
N LEU A 150 -6.42 38.38 -17.61
CA LEU A 150 -7.79 38.90 -17.74
C LEU A 150 -7.87 40.39 -17.38
N ASP A 151 -7.27 40.78 -16.25
CA ASP A 151 -7.23 42.18 -15.80
C ASP A 151 -6.49 43.05 -16.82
N LYS A 152 -5.39 42.57 -17.39
CA LYS A 152 -4.62 43.28 -18.42
C LYS A 152 -5.42 43.47 -19.70
N ALA A 153 -6.13 42.44 -20.16
CA ALA A 153 -7.02 42.55 -21.33
C ALA A 153 -8.14 43.59 -21.11
N GLY A 154 -8.72 43.64 -19.90
CA GLY A 154 -9.71 44.64 -19.53
C GLY A 154 -9.15 46.07 -19.50
N GLN A 155 -7.94 46.25 -18.97
CA GLN A 155 -7.23 47.53 -18.99
C GLN A 155 -6.92 47.97 -20.43
N ASP A 156 -6.40 47.08 -21.26
CA ASP A 156 -6.05 47.38 -22.65
C ASP A 156 -7.25 47.82 -23.47
N LEU A 157 -8.42 47.20 -23.25
CA LEU A 157 -9.67 47.61 -23.92
C LEU A 157 -10.14 48.99 -23.45
N THR A 158 -10.08 49.23 -22.14
CA THR A 158 -10.48 50.52 -21.54
C THR A 158 -9.59 51.66 -22.05
N ASP A 159 -8.28 51.43 -22.09
CA ASP A 159 -7.28 52.41 -22.51
C ASP A 159 -7.29 52.67 -24.01
N LYS A 160 -7.50 51.64 -24.85
CA LYS A 160 -7.66 51.83 -26.31
C LYS A 160 -8.90 52.67 -26.64
N GLY A 161 -9.99 52.44 -25.92
CA GLY A 161 -11.18 53.29 -25.98
C GLY A 161 -11.87 53.32 -27.35
N PHE A 162 -12.56 54.43 -27.62
CA PHE A 162 -13.17 54.76 -28.91
C PHE A 162 -12.42 55.89 -29.60
N GLY A 163 -12.29 55.81 -30.92
CA GLY A 163 -11.49 56.71 -31.73
C GLY A 163 -12.23 57.29 -32.92
N LEU A 164 -12.17 58.61 -33.11
CA LEU A 164 -12.65 59.30 -34.32
C LEU A 164 -11.53 60.12 -34.94
N THR A 165 -11.25 59.86 -36.22
CA THR A 165 -10.32 60.67 -37.02
C THR A 165 -11.10 61.57 -37.97
N ALA A 166 -10.89 62.88 -37.87
CA ALA A 166 -11.49 63.88 -38.76
C ALA A 166 -10.74 63.94 -40.10
N GLN A 167 -11.33 64.61 -41.10
CA GLN A 167 -10.75 64.73 -42.45
C GLN A 167 -9.42 65.49 -42.49
N ASP A 168 -9.14 66.30 -41.47
CA ASP A 168 -7.86 67.02 -41.30
C ASP A 168 -6.75 66.14 -40.70
N GLY A 169 -7.05 64.87 -40.38
CA GLY A 169 -6.14 63.92 -39.76
C GLY A 169 -6.11 63.94 -38.23
N THR A 170 -6.84 64.86 -37.59
CA THR A 170 -6.91 64.93 -36.12
C THR A 170 -7.69 63.75 -35.58
N THR A 171 -7.12 63.01 -34.62
CA THR A 171 -7.81 61.90 -33.96
C THR A 171 -8.16 62.25 -32.52
N VAL A 172 -9.42 62.01 -32.14
CA VAL A 172 -9.89 62.04 -30.76
C VAL A 172 -10.05 60.60 -30.28
N GLN A 173 -9.19 60.18 -29.35
CA GLN A 173 -9.37 58.95 -28.60
C GLN A 173 -10.01 59.27 -27.24
N LYS A 174 -11.03 58.51 -26.86
CA LYS A 174 -11.70 58.59 -25.55
C LYS A 174 -11.72 57.22 -24.92
N LYS A 175 -11.26 57.10 -23.67
CA LYS A 175 -11.28 55.81 -22.98
C LYS A 175 -12.72 55.32 -22.82
N LEU A 176 -12.92 54.01 -22.73
CA LEU A 176 -14.27 53.49 -22.45
C LEU A 176 -14.76 54.04 -21.11
N GLY A 177 -16.00 54.52 -21.07
CA GLY A 177 -16.60 55.15 -19.91
C GLY A 177 -16.44 56.68 -19.85
N GLU A 178 -15.60 57.28 -20.70
CA GLU A 178 -15.56 58.73 -20.86
C GLU A 178 -16.69 59.22 -21.78
N ALA A 179 -17.33 60.33 -21.42
CA ALA A 179 -18.32 60.98 -22.27
C ALA A 179 -17.67 61.73 -23.43
N VAL A 180 -18.39 61.81 -24.55
CA VAL A 180 -18.02 62.62 -25.71
C VAL A 180 -19.08 63.68 -25.91
N ASP A 181 -18.67 64.94 -25.85
CA ASP A 181 -19.55 66.05 -26.18
C ASP A 181 -19.58 66.25 -27.71
N VAL A 182 -20.79 66.25 -28.28
CA VAL A 182 -21.02 66.49 -29.70
C VAL A 182 -21.78 67.79 -29.84
N VAL A 183 -21.15 68.80 -30.44
CA VAL A 183 -21.76 70.10 -30.72
C VAL A 183 -22.07 70.17 -32.21
N GLY A 184 -23.35 70.27 -32.57
CA GLY A 184 -23.78 70.52 -33.95
C GLY A 184 -23.65 72.01 -34.32
N ALA A 185 -23.48 72.30 -35.60
CA ALA A 185 -23.61 73.67 -36.12
C ALA A 185 -25.09 73.98 -36.39
N ASP A 186 -25.55 75.16 -35.96
CA ASP A 186 -26.89 75.70 -36.26
C ASP A 186 -27.02 76.12 -37.75
#